data_AF-A0A2V5Z6N6-F1
#
_entry.id   AF-A0A2V5Z6N6-F1
#
_cell.length_a   1.000
_cell.length_b   1.000
_cell.length_c   1.000
_cell.angle_alpha   90.00
_cell.angle_beta   90.00
_cell.angle_gamma   90.00
#
_symmetry.space_group_name_H-M   'P 1'
#
loop_
_entity.id
_entity.type
_entity.pdbx_description
1 polymer ?
#
loop_
_entity_poly.entity_id
_entity_poly.type
_entity_poly.pdbx_seq_one_letter_code
_entity_poly.pdbx_strand_id
1 'polypeptide(L)'
;MPVREVVSKVHVEPPAPFKSAGRKAVIQALTNSVIAVTAFLVTCVSLHAVLPFPEIDGGVSQKFRFFSAHKDEFDTLFIGSSRVYFQISPAIFDRVTSESGLPTHSFNFGVGGMYLPE
;
A
#
# COMPACT_ATOMS: atom_id res chain seq x y z
N MET A 1 19.22 -67.65 9.76
CA MET A 1 19.96 -66.65 10.54
C MET A 1 19.83 -65.29 9.85
N PRO A 2 19.45 -64.21 10.54
CA PRO A 2 19.25 -62.91 9.90
C PRO A 2 20.59 -62.17 9.80
N VAL A 3 20.92 -61.67 8.61
CA VAL A 3 22.06 -60.75 8.40
C VAL A 3 21.60 -59.36 8.84
N ARG A 4 22.10 -58.89 9.99
CA ARG A 4 22.03 -57.47 10.36
C ARG A 4 23.16 -56.75 9.64
N GLU A 5 22.86 -56.10 8.51
CA GLU A 5 23.76 -55.08 7.97
C GLU A 5 23.75 -53.88 8.92
N VAL A 6 24.92 -53.63 9.50
CA VAL A 6 25.19 -52.47 10.34
C VAL A 6 25.27 -51.27 9.42
N VAL A 7 24.20 -50.46 9.38
CA VAL A 7 24.19 -49.17 8.69
C VAL A 7 25.31 -48.31 9.27
N SER A 8 26.34 -48.07 8.46
CA SER A 8 27.48 -47.22 8.80
C SER A 8 26.96 -45.82 9.14
N LYS A 9 27.19 -45.38 10.38
CA LYS A 9 26.85 -44.02 10.82
C LYS A 9 27.67 -43.04 9.98
N VAL A 10 27.01 -42.40 9.01
CA VAL A 10 27.56 -41.27 8.26
C VAL A 10 28.04 -40.23 9.27
N HIS A 11 29.35 -39.97 9.29
CA HIS A 11 29.93 -38.93 10.11
C HIS A 11 29.51 -37.57 9.53
N VAL A 12 28.44 -36.99 10.09
CA VAL A 12 28.00 -35.64 9.76
C VAL A 12 28.88 -34.68 10.55
N GLU A 13 29.79 -33.99 9.86
CA GLU A 13 30.61 -32.95 10.46
C GLU A 13 29.69 -31.84 11.01
N PRO A 14 29.84 -31.43 12.29
CA PRO A 14 28.98 -30.40 12.86
C PRO A 14 29.17 -29.09 12.09
N PRO A 15 28.07 -28.35 11.80
CA PRO A 15 28.19 -27.08 11.09
C PRO A 15 29.10 -26.14 11.86
N ALA A 16 30.00 -25.45 11.13
CA ALA A 16 30.93 -24.52 11.73
C ALA A 16 30.21 -23.50 12.63
N PRO A 17 30.75 -23.17 13.82
CA PRO A 17 30.09 -22.26 14.74
C PRO A 17 29.90 -20.88 14.10
N PHE A 18 28.70 -20.31 14.26
CA PHE A 18 28.41 -18.94 13.84
C PHE A 18 29.43 -17.98 14.49
N LYS A 19 30.32 -17.39 13.69
CA LYS A 19 31.23 -16.35 14.17
C LYS A 19 30.40 -15.12 14.56
N SER A 20 30.48 -14.71 15.82
CA SER A 20 29.84 -13.48 16.29
C SER A 20 30.37 -12.29 15.48
N ALA A 21 29.48 -11.50 14.88
CA ALA A 21 29.86 -10.27 14.20
C ALA A 21 30.56 -9.33 15.20
N GLY A 22 31.81 -8.94 14.91
CA GLY A 22 32.53 -8.01 15.76
C GLY A 22 31.83 -6.64 15.82
N ARG A 23 32.00 -5.90 16.93
CA ARG A 23 31.42 -4.56 17.13
C ARG A 23 31.59 -3.62 15.93
N LYS A 24 32.72 -3.72 15.22
CA LYS A 24 32.99 -2.95 13.98
C LYS A 24 32.05 -3.33 12.83
N ALA A 25 31.77 -4.61 12.63
CA ALA A 25 30.85 -5.09 11.60
C ALA A 25 29.41 -4.65 11.89
N VAL A 26 29.00 -4.67 13.17
CA VAL A 26 27.68 -4.17 13.58
C VAL A 26 27.54 -2.66 13.35
N ILE A 27 28.56 -1.87 13.72
CA ILE A 27 28.56 -0.42 13.48
C ILE A 27 28.51 -0.12 11.98
N GLN A 28 29.28 -0.84 11.16
CA GLN A 28 29.25 -0.67 9.70
C GLN A 28 27.87 -1.03 9.12
N ALA A 29 27.26 -2.11 9.58
CA ALA A 29 25.92 -2.51 9.15
C ALA A 29 24.89 -1.42 9.49
N LEU A 30 24.90 -0.91 10.72
CA LEU A 30 23.99 0.17 11.14
C LEU A 30 24.21 1.45 10.33
N THR A 31 25.46 1.85 10.11
CA THR A 31 25.79 3.03 9.29
C THR A 31 25.27 2.85 7.87
N ASN A 32 25.50 1.68 7.25
CA ASN A 32 25.01 1.39 5.91
C ASN A 32 23.48 1.37 5.84
N SER A 33 22.81 0.83 6.86
CA SER A 33 21.34 0.86 6.95
C SER A 33 20.81 2.29 7.06
N VAL A 34 21.43 3.13 7.88
CA VAL A 34 21.04 4.55 8.01
C VAL A 34 21.25 5.29 6.69
N ILE A 35 22.37 5.07 6.02
CA ILE A 35 22.65 5.65 4.70
C ILE A 35 21.59 5.20 3.69
N ALA A 36 21.28 3.90 3.65
CA ALA A 36 20.30 3.34 2.72
C ALA A 36 18.89 3.92 2.96
N VAL A 37 18.44 3.97 4.21
CA VAL A 37 17.14 4.56 4.58
C VAL A 37 17.10 6.04 4.23
N THR A 38 18.16 6.78 4.55
CA THR A 38 18.24 8.21 4.26
C THR A 38 18.20 8.45 2.75
N ALA A 39 19.00 7.74 1.98
CA ALA A 39 19.01 7.84 0.52
C ALA A 39 17.63 7.51 -0.07
N PHE A 40 17.00 6.43 0.39
CA PHE A 40 15.66 6.04 -0.04
C PHE A 40 14.62 7.14 0.23
N LEU A 41 14.59 7.67 1.45
CA LEU A 41 13.64 8.73 1.84
C LEU A 41 13.88 10.01 1.03
N VAL A 42 15.14 10.43 0.86
CA VAL A 42 15.50 11.61 0.07
C VAL A 42 15.04 11.43 -1.39
N THR A 43 15.24 10.25 -1.97
CA THR A 43 14.78 9.95 -3.33
C THR A 43 13.25 10.01 -3.42
N CYS A 44 12.52 9.37 -2.50
CA CYS A 44 11.06 9.39 -2.50
C CYS A 44 10.49 10.82 -2.38
N VAL A 45 11.02 11.62 -1.45
CA VAL A 45 10.58 13.01 -1.26
C VAL A 45 10.90 13.87 -2.48
N SER A 46 12.11 13.72 -3.04
CA SER A 46 12.51 14.45 -4.25
C SER A 46 11.62 14.12 -5.44
N LEU A 47 11.33 12.83 -5.65
CA LEU A 47 10.43 12.39 -6.71
C LEU A 47 9.01 12.94 -6.51
N HIS A 48 8.49 12.89 -5.29
CA HIS A 48 7.16 13.43 -4.97
C HIS A 48 7.08 14.96 -5.17
N ALA A 49 8.18 15.69 -4.93
CA ALA A 49 8.21 17.14 -5.09
C ALA A 49 8.37 17.58 -6.57
N VAL A 50 9.12 16.82 -7.37
CA VAL A 50 9.46 17.19 -8.75
C VAL A 50 8.47 16.62 -9.76
N LEU A 51 7.98 15.40 -9.55
CA LEU A 51 7.10 14.76 -10.51
C LEU A 51 5.66 15.22 -10.28
N PRO A 52 4.98 15.75 -11.31
CA PRO A 52 3.57 16.06 -11.20
C PRO A 52 2.78 14.77 -10.95
N PHE A 53 1.68 14.87 -10.21
CA PHE A 53 0.72 13.77 -10.09
C PHE A 53 0.38 13.24 -11.48
N PRO A 54 0.45 11.91 -11.73
CA PRO A 54 0.26 11.34 -13.05
C PRO A 54 -1.13 11.75 -13.57
N GLU A 55 -1.16 12.26 -14.80
CA GLU A 55 -2.44 12.53 -15.45
C GLU A 55 -3.04 11.20 -15.91
N ILE A 56 -4.07 10.76 -15.20
CA ILE A 56 -4.85 9.56 -15.51
C ILE A 56 -6.11 10.01 -16.24
N ASP A 57 -6.24 9.55 -17.47
CA ASP A 57 -7.38 9.83 -18.35
C ASP A 57 -8.73 9.39 -17.75
N GLY A 58 -9.83 9.90 -18.31
CA GLY A 58 -11.18 9.55 -17.86
C GLY A 58 -11.67 10.30 -16.62
N GLY A 59 -11.02 11.43 -16.27
CA GLY A 59 -11.44 12.31 -15.18
C GLY A 59 -10.94 11.90 -13.80
N VAL A 60 -10.09 10.88 -13.70
CA VAL A 60 -9.54 10.37 -12.44
C VAL A 60 -8.67 11.42 -11.74
N SER A 61 -7.73 12.04 -12.46
CA SER A 61 -6.87 13.09 -11.87
C SER A 61 -7.68 14.24 -11.29
N GLN A 62 -8.69 14.71 -12.02
CA GLN A 62 -9.50 15.85 -11.61
C GLN A 62 -10.30 15.52 -10.36
N LYS A 63 -10.96 14.35 -10.33
CA LYS A 63 -11.67 13.86 -9.14
C LYS A 63 -10.74 13.70 -7.94
N PHE A 64 -9.56 13.12 -8.15
CA PHE A 64 -8.58 12.92 -7.09
C PHE A 64 -8.05 14.25 -6.54
N ARG A 65 -7.69 15.21 -7.40
CA ARG A 65 -7.25 16.55 -6.98
C ARG A 65 -8.34 17.27 -6.20
N PHE A 66 -9.58 17.23 -6.68
CA PHE A 66 -10.71 17.84 -5.99
C PHE A 66 -10.93 17.19 -4.62
N PHE A 67 -11.01 15.85 -4.57
CA PHE A 67 -11.17 15.13 -3.31
C PHE A 67 -10.02 15.40 -2.34
N SER A 68 -8.77 15.38 -2.79
CA SER A 68 -7.61 15.65 -1.94
C SER A 68 -7.66 17.04 -1.30
N ALA A 69 -8.11 18.05 -2.06
CA ALA A 69 -8.27 19.42 -1.55
C ALA A 69 -9.45 19.60 -0.58
N HIS A 70 -10.47 18.74 -0.64
CA HIS A 70 -11.71 18.86 0.14
C HIS A 70 -11.98 17.61 0.99
N LYS A 71 -10.95 16.80 1.28
CA LYS A 71 -11.09 15.46 1.86
C LYS A 71 -11.81 15.48 3.22
N ASP A 72 -11.66 16.57 3.96
CA ASP A 72 -12.21 16.75 5.29
C ASP A 72 -13.68 17.22 5.26
N GLU A 73 -14.21 17.54 4.08
CA GLU A 73 -15.61 17.92 3.89
C GLU A 73 -16.51 16.70 3.69
N PHE A 74 -15.96 15.52 3.36
CA PHE A 74 -16.74 14.33 3.05
C PHE A 74 -16.60 13.27 4.14
N ASP A 75 -17.73 12.77 4.63
CA ASP A 75 -17.78 11.65 5.57
C ASP A 75 -18.07 10.31 4.87
N THR A 76 -18.57 10.36 3.64
CA THR A 76 -19.05 9.18 2.91
C THR A 76 -18.48 9.15 1.49
N LEU A 77 -17.90 8.01 1.11
CA LEU A 77 -17.30 7.81 -0.21
C LEU A 77 -17.96 6.67 -0.97
N PHE A 78 -18.39 6.97 -2.20
CA PHE A 78 -18.81 5.94 -3.15
C PHE A 78 -17.67 5.59 -4.09
N ILE A 79 -17.21 4.34 -4.03
CA ILE A 79 -16.13 3.81 -4.87
C ILE A 79 -16.71 2.71 -5.76
N GLY A 80 -16.44 2.76 -7.06
CA GLY A 80 -16.97 1.78 -7.99
C GLY A 80 -16.70 2.08 -9.45
N SER A 81 -17.17 1.19 -10.31
CA SER A 81 -17.08 1.31 -11.77
C SER A 81 -18.05 2.34 -12.33
N SER A 82 -18.21 2.36 -13.65
CA SER A 82 -19.22 3.15 -14.37
C SER A 82 -20.61 3.06 -13.73
N ARG A 83 -20.97 1.91 -13.13
CA ARG A 83 -22.26 1.75 -12.44
C ARG A 83 -22.38 2.71 -11.26
N VAL A 84 -21.39 2.76 -10.37
CA VAL A 84 -21.40 3.71 -9.26
C VAL A 84 -21.30 5.15 -9.76
N TYR A 85 -20.45 5.40 -10.77
CA TYR A 85 -20.28 6.73 -11.34
C TYR A 85 -21.59 7.32 -11.89
N PHE A 86 -22.40 6.53 -12.59
CA PHE A 86 -23.61 7.02 -13.26
C PHE A 86 -24.91 6.80 -12.47
N GLN A 87 -24.97 5.84 -11.54
CA GLN A 87 -26.21 5.49 -10.85
C GLN A 87 -26.35 6.10 -9.46
N ILE A 88 -25.25 6.54 -8.83
CA ILE A 88 -25.29 7.13 -7.49
C ILE A 88 -25.14 8.64 -7.58
N SER A 89 -26.16 9.36 -7.10
CA SER A 89 -26.12 10.80 -6.91
C SER A 89 -25.90 11.15 -5.43
N PRO A 90 -24.74 11.70 -5.05
CA PRO A 90 -24.46 12.16 -3.69
C PRO A 90 -25.53 13.09 -3.13
N ALA A 91 -25.99 14.07 -3.91
CA ALA A 91 -27.01 15.03 -3.48
C ALA A 91 -28.35 14.37 -3.14
N ILE A 92 -28.74 13.32 -3.88
CA ILE A 92 -29.96 12.56 -3.56
C ILE A 92 -29.74 11.71 -2.31
N PHE A 93 -28.59 11.05 -2.19
CA PHE A 93 -28.25 10.24 -1.03
C PHE A 93 -28.24 11.08 0.25
N ASP A 94 -27.47 12.18 0.28
CA ASP A 94 -27.32 13.06 1.43
C ASP A 94 -28.65 13.67 1.86
N ARG A 95 -29.53 14.01 0.90
CA ARG A 95 -30.87 14.49 1.21
C ARG A 95 -31.69 13.41 1.91
N VAL A 96 -31.71 12.19 1.38
CA VAL A 96 -32.51 11.08 1.93
C VAL A 96 -31.99 10.63 3.30
N THR A 97 -30.68 10.59 3.50
CA THR A 97 -30.07 10.22 4.77
C THR A 97 -30.32 11.30 5.82
N SER A 98 -30.22 12.58 5.45
CA SER A 98 -30.59 13.72 6.29
C SER A 98 -32.07 13.70 6.71
N GLU A 99 -32.99 13.45 5.76
CA GLU A 99 -34.44 13.26 6.02
C GLU A 99 -34.70 12.09 6.99
N SER A 100 -33.79 11.11 7.04
CA SER A 100 -33.86 9.94 7.92
C SER A 100 -33.15 10.13 9.26
N GLY A 101 -32.63 11.33 9.57
CA GLY A 101 -31.93 11.65 10.82
C GLY A 101 -30.45 11.24 10.86
N LEU A 102 -29.86 10.88 9.72
CA LEU A 102 -28.46 10.51 9.57
C LEU A 102 -27.80 11.40 8.51
N PRO A 103 -27.57 12.70 8.78
CA PRO A 103 -26.97 13.58 7.78
C PRO A 103 -25.59 13.07 7.35
N THR A 104 -25.35 13.06 6.04
CA THR A 104 -24.07 12.71 5.42
C THR A 104 -23.63 13.81 4.46
N HIS A 105 -22.32 13.86 4.20
CA HIS A 105 -21.77 14.66 3.12
C HIS A 105 -20.93 13.75 2.22
N SER A 106 -21.50 13.36 1.08
CA SER A 106 -20.97 12.26 0.28
C SER A 106 -20.27 12.71 -1.00
N PHE A 107 -19.28 11.93 -1.43
CA PHE A 107 -18.57 12.15 -2.69
C PHE A 107 -18.57 10.89 -3.56
N ASN A 108 -18.89 11.06 -4.85
CA ASN A 108 -18.85 9.97 -5.82
C ASN A 108 -17.45 9.87 -6.45
N PHE A 109 -16.63 8.99 -5.88
CA PHE A 109 -15.32 8.60 -6.39
C PHE A 109 -15.38 7.47 -7.43
N GLY A 110 -16.56 7.17 -7.98
CA GLY A 110 -16.73 6.19 -9.06
C GLY A 110 -16.01 6.63 -10.34
N VAL A 111 -15.39 5.66 -11.02
CA VAL A 111 -14.59 5.85 -12.23
C VAL A 111 -15.05 4.88 -13.31
N GLY A 112 -15.20 5.38 -14.54
CA GLY A 112 -15.54 4.55 -15.69
C GLY A 112 -14.44 3.53 -16.01
N GLY A 113 -14.81 2.29 -16.31
CA GLY A 113 -13.81 1.25 -16.63
C GLY A 113 -12.99 0.77 -15.43
N MET A 114 -13.42 1.04 -14.20
CA MET A 114 -12.85 0.39 -13.01
C MET A 114 -13.25 -1.09 -13.02
N TYR A 115 -12.28 -1.96 -13.26
CA TYR A 115 -12.44 -3.41 -13.14
C TYR A 115 -12.05 -3.83 -11.73
N LEU A 116 -12.91 -4.61 -11.07
CA LEU A 116 -12.46 -5.37 -9.91
C LEU A 116 -11.50 -6.44 -10.44
N PRO A 117 -10.32 -6.66 -9.81
CA PRO A 117 -9.53 -7.83 -10.11
C PRO A 117 -10.40 -9.04 -9.77
N GLU A 118 -10.64 -9.88 -10.77
CA GLU A 118 -11.26 -11.20 -10.60
C GLU A 118 -10.37 -12.15 -9.76
#